data_AF-A0A060RAQ4-F1
#
_entry.id   AF-A0A060RAQ4-F1
#
_cell.length_a   1.000
_cell.length_b   1.000
_cell.length_c   1.000
_cell.angle_alpha   90.00
_cell.angle_beta   90.00
_cell.angle_gamma   90.00
#
_symmetry.space_group_name_H-M   'P 1'
#
loop_
_entity.id
_entity.type
_entity.pdbx_description
1 polymer ?
#
loop_
_entity_poly.entity_id
_entity_poly.type
_entity_poly.pdbx_seq_one_letter_code
_entity_poly.pdbx_strand_id
1 'polypeptide(L)'
;MNTIALTIEQLRTMMERRYTLVYLDRSCNLNNSADILSECIKEKSATPLYDHVSDWFVGAEYDRIVEIVEELKTTCSEQGYTSEQIEDCFTHNDDAIREEIQNRDDSDIVATLLRNTDDMPIRIEMHSNYDCINSHYFEGEYTYTQSYFGDMVDWLNLNPQEVEKIFRENSLQCEGEFPNRAERNGNEMVSYLQFAQEISNSVSPANLLTIMATINVAELFKTEFTIGQVTIPKGNRCGLFSPSYGGGSVMEMELQRDVKLSLKGTTNYDYFSLQFDANTERGYALKDVYGVVDSFFGKAVTIHKEDLMFCHLGNGVTVCDRLREQNNDYMKVAHISTDRQVTYYNTISDEGRARIEHFAKYDNMSQSFTQPFPVLNPIK
;
A
#
# COMPACT_ATOMS: atom_id res chain seq x y z
N MET A 1 -52.31 18.42 -40.75
CA MET A 1 -51.46 18.61 -39.56
C MET A 1 -50.18 17.85 -39.85
N ASN A 2 -49.03 18.52 -39.88
CA ASN A 2 -47.75 17.82 -40.04
C ASN A 2 -47.55 16.98 -38.78
N THR A 3 -47.67 15.67 -38.91
CA THR A 3 -47.25 14.70 -37.91
C THR A 3 -45.74 14.79 -37.81
N ILE A 4 -45.24 15.60 -36.87
CA ILE A 4 -43.83 15.58 -36.50
C ILE A 4 -43.59 14.22 -35.87
N ALA A 5 -42.92 13.32 -36.58
CA ALA A 5 -42.47 12.06 -36.00
C ALA A 5 -41.38 12.39 -34.97
N LEU A 6 -41.53 11.85 -33.76
CA LEU A 6 -40.50 11.94 -32.72
C LEU A 6 -39.26 11.18 -33.19
N THR A 7 -38.11 11.84 -33.19
CA THR A 7 -36.82 11.23 -33.59
C THR A 7 -35.82 11.24 -32.45
N ILE A 8 -34.81 10.37 -32.52
CA ILE A 8 -33.72 10.34 -31.52
C ILE A 8 -32.97 11.68 -31.43
N GLU A 9 -32.81 12.40 -32.55
CA GLU A 9 -32.20 13.74 -32.54
C GLU A 9 -33.05 14.76 -31.78
N GLN A 10 -34.37 14.63 -31.83
CA GLN A 10 -35.27 15.46 -31.01
C GLN A 10 -35.20 15.06 -29.54
N LEU A 11 -35.06 13.77 -29.22
CA LEU A 11 -34.85 13.32 -27.84
C LEU A 11 -33.55 13.88 -27.26
N ARG A 12 -32.46 13.85 -28.03
CA ARG A 12 -31.15 14.38 -27.62
C ARG A 12 -31.17 15.85 -27.22
N THR A 13 -32.05 16.67 -27.81
CA THR A 13 -32.20 18.09 -27.45
C THR A 13 -33.05 18.30 -26.20
N MET A 14 -33.85 17.32 -25.80
CA MET A 14 -34.63 17.34 -24.55
C MET A 14 -33.85 16.77 -23.36
N MET A 15 -32.87 15.91 -23.63
CA MET A 15 -32.02 15.30 -22.61
C MET A 15 -31.13 16.34 -21.92
N GLU A 16 -30.96 16.18 -20.61
CA GLU A 16 -30.06 16.99 -19.80
C GLU A 16 -28.62 16.86 -20.29
N ARG A 17 -27.80 17.88 -20.04
CA ARG A 17 -26.40 17.88 -20.48
C ARG A 17 -25.57 16.80 -19.76
N ARG A 18 -25.93 16.51 -18.50
CA ARG A 18 -25.28 15.51 -17.64
C ARG A 18 -26.33 14.84 -16.79
N TYR A 19 -26.09 13.57 -16.49
CA TYR A 19 -26.86 12.80 -15.53
C TYR A 19 -25.92 12.29 -14.45
N THR A 20 -26.37 12.29 -13.20
CA THR A 20 -25.72 11.52 -12.15
C THR A 20 -26.51 10.23 -11.99
N LEU A 21 -25.95 9.12 -12.44
CA LEU A 21 -26.60 7.81 -12.38
C LEU A 21 -26.51 7.17 -10.99
N VAL A 22 -25.43 7.45 -10.25
CA VAL A 22 -25.21 6.88 -8.92
C VAL A 22 -24.96 7.98 -7.90
N TYR A 23 -25.86 8.07 -6.91
CA TYR A 23 -25.71 8.97 -5.77
C TYR A 23 -25.10 8.24 -4.59
N LEU A 24 -23.91 8.66 -4.19
CA LEU A 24 -23.19 8.10 -3.05
C LEU A 24 -23.17 9.09 -1.90
N ASP A 25 -23.58 8.63 -0.73
CA ASP A 25 -23.43 9.40 0.50
C ASP A 25 -22.05 9.16 1.14
N ARG A 26 -21.82 9.75 2.31
CA ARG A 26 -20.53 9.63 3.03
C ARG A 26 -20.30 8.27 3.67
N SER A 27 -21.33 7.44 3.79
CA SER A 27 -21.23 6.08 4.33
C SER A 27 -20.76 5.08 3.28
N CYS A 28 -20.87 5.41 1.98
CA CYS A 28 -20.28 4.63 0.90
C CYS A 28 -18.75 4.79 0.90
N ASN A 29 -18.03 3.74 1.30
CA ASN A 29 -16.57 3.71 1.39
C ASN A 29 -16.03 2.27 1.20
N LEU A 30 -14.70 2.11 1.23
CA LEU A 30 -13.99 0.83 1.08
C LEU A 30 -13.49 0.25 2.40
N ASN A 31 -13.94 0.76 3.56
CA ASN A 31 -13.40 0.38 4.88
C ASN A 31 -13.55 -1.13 5.18
N ASN A 32 -14.48 -1.81 4.51
CA ASN A 32 -14.72 -3.25 4.66
C ASN A 32 -14.36 -4.06 3.39
N SER A 33 -13.53 -3.49 2.50
CA SER A 33 -13.18 -4.07 1.19
C SER A 33 -11.71 -4.52 1.12
N ALA A 34 -11.17 -4.99 2.26
CA ALA A 34 -9.78 -5.40 2.39
C ALA A 34 -9.40 -6.54 1.43
N ASP A 35 -10.34 -7.43 1.11
CA ASP A 35 -10.21 -8.52 0.14
C ASP A 35 -9.92 -7.99 -1.27
N ILE A 36 -10.75 -7.06 -1.76
CA ILE A 36 -10.62 -6.47 -3.10
C ILE A 36 -9.33 -5.65 -3.19
N LEU A 37 -9.03 -4.87 -2.15
CA LEU A 37 -7.79 -4.08 -2.12
C LEU A 37 -6.54 -4.96 -2.05
N SER A 38 -6.61 -6.11 -1.36
CA SER A 38 -5.53 -7.10 -1.35
C SER A 38 -5.34 -7.74 -2.73
N GLU A 39 -6.42 -8.01 -3.45
CA GLU A 39 -6.35 -8.48 -4.84
C GLU A 39 -5.69 -7.45 -5.75
N CYS A 40 -6.06 -6.17 -5.61
CA CYS A 40 -5.45 -5.09 -6.37
C CYS A 40 -3.92 -5.00 -6.14
N ILE A 41 -3.45 -5.14 -4.90
CA ILE A 41 -2.00 -5.19 -4.58
C ILE A 41 -1.33 -6.40 -5.22
N LYS A 42 -1.98 -7.57 -5.16
CA LYS A 42 -1.45 -8.82 -5.73
C LYS A 42 -1.31 -8.73 -7.25
N GLU A 43 -2.32 -8.17 -7.92
CA GLU A 43 -2.34 -7.98 -9.37
C GLU A 43 -1.55 -6.77 -9.84
N LYS A 44 -1.20 -5.85 -8.92
CA LYS A 44 -0.60 -4.55 -9.22
C LYS A 44 -1.46 -3.76 -10.21
N SER A 45 -2.77 -3.78 -9.98
CA SER A 45 -3.77 -3.20 -10.85
C SER A 45 -4.98 -2.70 -10.06
N ALA A 46 -5.61 -1.63 -10.56
CA ALA A 46 -6.91 -1.17 -10.07
C ALA A 46 -8.10 -1.92 -10.69
N THR A 47 -7.86 -2.83 -11.66
CA THR A 47 -8.91 -3.57 -12.36
C THR A 47 -9.88 -4.29 -11.41
N PRO A 48 -9.42 -5.05 -10.39
CA PRO A 48 -10.35 -5.73 -9.48
C PRO A 48 -11.30 -4.74 -8.79
N LEU A 49 -10.80 -3.58 -8.36
CA LEU A 49 -11.64 -2.54 -7.76
C LEU A 49 -12.71 -2.03 -8.74
N TYR A 50 -12.34 -1.77 -10.01
CA TYR A 50 -13.30 -1.32 -11.01
C TYR A 50 -14.38 -2.37 -11.31
N ASP A 51 -13.98 -3.64 -11.45
CA ASP A 51 -14.91 -4.74 -11.74
C ASP A 51 -15.94 -4.89 -10.60
N HIS A 52 -15.47 -4.89 -9.34
CA HIS A 52 -16.36 -4.97 -8.18
C HIS A 52 -17.27 -3.75 -8.04
N VAL A 53 -16.75 -2.55 -8.29
CA VAL A 53 -17.55 -1.32 -8.24
C VAL A 53 -18.63 -1.34 -9.32
N SER A 54 -18.31 -1.75 -10.54
CA SER A 54 -19.31 -1.93 -11.60
C SER A 54 -20.43 -2.88 -11.16
N ASP A 55 -20.07 -4.02 -10.56
CA ASP A 55 -21.04 -5.00 -10.09
C ASP A 55 -21.90 -4.49 -8.93
N TRP A 56 -21.35 -3.68 -8.01
CA TRP A 56 -22.09 -3.14 -6.87
C TRP A 56 -23.16 -2.11 -7.28
N PHE A 57 -22.90 -1.34 -8.33
CA PHE A 57 -23.73 -0.20 -8.69
C PHE A 57 -24.56 -0.38 -9.96
N VAL A 58 -24.39 -1.49 -10.70
CA VAL A 58 -25.17 -1.79 -11.92
C VAL A 58 -26.69 -1.70 -11.70
N GLY A 59 -27.18 -2.11 -10.53
CA GLY A 59 -28.60 -2.01 -10.19
C GLY A 59 -29.07 -0.57 -10.01
N ALA A 60 -28.29 0.24 -9.29
CA ALA A 60 -28.60 1.65 -9.06
C ALA A 60 -28.55 2.46 -10.38
N GLU A 61 -27.56 2.18 -11.23
CA GLU A 61 -27.45 2.76 -12.56
C GLU A 61 -28.67 2.40 -13.42
N TYR A 62 -29.04 1.11 -13.44
CA TYR A 62 -30.20 0.64 -14.19
C TYR A 62 -31.48 1.33 -13.75
N ASP A 63 -31.76 1.35 -12.45
CA ASP A 63 -32.96 1.98 -11.88
C ASP A 63 -32.99 3.47 -12.23
N ARG A 64 -31.86 4.18 -12.13
CA ARG A 64 -31.80 5.61 -12.47
C ARG A 64 -31.98 5.87 -13.96
N ILE A 65 -31.46 5.01 -14.83
CA ILE A 65 -31.70 5.09 -16.28
C ILE A 65 -33.20 4.92 -16.58
N VAL A 66 -33.87 3.96 -15.94
CA VAL A 66 -35.32 3.75 -16.10
C VAL A 66 -36.10 4.99 -15.68
N GLU A 67 -35.74 5.61 -14.55
CA GLU A 67 -36.35 6.87 -14.11
C GLU A 67 -36.16 8.00 -15.13
N ILE A 68 -34.93 8.20 -15.62
CA ILE A 68 -34.63 9.23 -16.64
C ILE A 68 -35.44 8.99 -17.91
N VAL A 69 -35.58 7.73 -18.33
CA VAL A 69 -36.39 7.36 -19.51
C VAL A 69 -37.85 7.75 -19.31
N GLU A 70 -38.44 7.49 -18.14
CA GLU A 70 -39.82 7.87 -17.83
C GLU A 70 -39.99 9.41 -17.69
N GLU A 71 -38.99 10.11 -17.15
CA GLU A 71 -38.94 11.59 -17.14
C GLU A 71 -38.91 12.16 -18.57
N LEU A 72 -38.13 11.55 -19.48
CA LEU A 72 -38.08 11.96 -20.90
C LEU A 72 -39.38 11.68 -21.64
N LYS A 73 -40.05 10.54 -21.39
CA LYS A 73 -41.39 10.24 -21.94
C LYS A 73 -42.43 11.27 -21.49
N THR A 74 -42.36 11.67 -20.21
CA THR A 74 -43.20 12.73 -19.65
C THR A 74 -42.94 14.05 -20.37
N THR A 75 -41.68 14.44 -20.55
CA THR A 75 -41.28 15.64 -21.29
C THR A 75 -41.78 15.63 -22.74
N CYS A 76 -41.72 14.48 -23.43
CA CYS A 76 -42.27 14.35 -24.77
C CYS A 76 -43.79 14.56 -24.80
N SER A 77 -44.49 14.02 -23.81
CA SER A 77 -45.94 14.20 -23.69
C SER A 77 -46.32 15.68 -23.50
N GLU A 78 -45.55 16.41 -22.69
CA GLU A 78 -45.72 17.85 -22.48
C GLU A 78 -45.45 18.69 -23.73
N GLN A 79 -44.56 18.22 -24.62
CA GLN A 79 -44.31 18.83 -25.93
C GLN A 79 -45.35 18.50 -27.00
N GLY A 80 -46.34 17.66 -26.68
CA GLY A 80 -47.50 17.38 -27.54
C GLY A 80 -47.37 16.16 -28.44
N TYR A 81 -46.40 15.27 -28.20
CA TYR A 81 -46.31 13.98 -28.88
C TYR A 81 -47.35 12.99 -28.32
N THR A 82 -47.88 12.11 -29.17
CA THR A 82 -48.86 11.09 -28.72
C THR A 82 -48.16 9.92 -28.05
N SER A 83 -48.88 9.19 -27.18
CA SER A 83 -48.33 8.00 -26.50
C SER A 83 -47.83 6.93 -27.48
N GLU A 84 -48.49 6.77 -28.63
CA GLU A 84 -48.06 5.85 -29.69
C GLU A 84 -46.72 6.29 -30.31
N GLN A 85 -46.57 7.58 -30.62
CA GLN A 85 -45.31 8.11 -31.15
C GLN A 85 -44.15 7.98 -30.15
N ILE A 86 -44.43 8.19 -28.87
CA ILE A 86 -43.44 8.07 -27.80
C ILE A 86 -43.03 6.61 -27.66
N GLU A 87 -43.98 5.68 -27.48
CA GLU A 87 -43.66 4.27 -27.25
C GLU A 87 -42.94 3.63 -28.45
N ASP A 88 -43.39 3.94 -29.68
CA ASP A 88 -42.70 3.50 -30.90
C ASP A 88 -41.26 4.03 -30.93
N CYS A 89 -41.04 5.31 -30.63
CA CYS A 89 -39.71 5.90 -30.66
C CYS A 89 -38.79 5.28 -29.61
N PHE A 90 -39.23 5.17 -28.36
CA PHE A 90 -38.41 4.62 -27.28
C PHE A 90 -38.13 3.12 -27.47
N THR A 91 -39.09 2.35 -27.99
CA THR A 91 -38.86 0.92 -28.27
C THR A 91 -37.85 0.71 -29.40
N HIS A 92 -37.91 1.50 -30.47
CA HIS A 92 -36.98 1.37 -31.60
C HIS A 92 -35.58 1.92 -31.32
N ASN A 93 -35.43 2.76 -30.30
CA ASN A 93 -34.17 3.45 -29.98
C ASN A 93 -33.67 3.15 -28.54
N ASP A 94 -34.18 2.12 -27.85
CA ASP A 94 -33.90 1.86 -26.43
C ASP A 94 -32.39 1.82 -26.13
N ASP A 95 -31.63 1.01 -26.87
CA ASP A 95 -30.18 0.90 -26.70
C ASP A 95 -29.47 2.24 -26.90
N ALA A 96 -29.84 2.99 -27.94
CA ALA A 96 -29.21 4.27 -28.26
C ALA A 96 -29.55 5.37 -27.25
N ILE A 97 -30.76 5.35 -26.67
CA ILE A 97 -31.16 6.27 -25.60
C ILE A 97 -30.37 5.94 -24.33
N ARG A 98 -30.27 4.66 -23.95
CA ARG A 98 -29.51 4.23 -22.77
C ARG A 98 -28.03 4.56 -22.90
N GLU A 99 -27.43 4.28 -24.06
CA GLU A 99 -26.04 4.62 -24.35
C GLU A 99 -25.81 6.14 -24.26
N GLU A 100 -26.74 6.95 -24.78
CA GLU A 100 -26.65 8.42 -24.68
C GLU A 100 -26.76 8.90 -23.22
N ILE A 101 -27.61 8.29 -22.38
CA ILE A 101 -27.69 8.61 -20.96
C ILE A 101 -26.37 8.28 -20.25
N GLN A 102 -25.81 7.09 -20.50
CA GLN A 102 -24.54 6.64 -19.92
C GLN A 102 -23.36 7.50 -20.38
N ASN A 103 -23.32 7.91 -21.65
CA ASN A 103 -22.30 8.83 -22.16
C ASN A 103 -22.36 10.23 -21.53
N ARG A 104 -23.49 10.58 -20.90
CA ARG A 104 -23.69 11.81 -20.16
C ARG A 104 -23.56 11.61 -18.65
N ASP A 105 -23.21 10.41 -18.18
CA ASP A 105 -23.00 10.13 -16.77
C ASP A 105 -21.79 10.90 -16.22
N ASP A 106 -21.97 11.58 -15.10
CA ASP A 106 -20.91 12.27 -14.37
C ASP A 106 -20.63 11.68 -12.98
N SER A 107 -21.17 10.50 -12.71
CA SER A 107 -20.87 9.74 -11.49
C SER A 107 -19.39 9.33 -11.46
N ASP A 108 -18.65 9.83 -10.47
CA ASP A 108 -17.31 9.34 -10.15
C ASP A 108 -17.35 8.49 -8.88
N ILE A 109 -17.78 7.23 -9.07
CA ILE A 109 -18.03 6.27 -8.00
C ILE A 109 -16.72 5.96 -7.26
N VAL A 110 -15.67 5.57 -7.99
CA VAL A 110 -14.39 5.19 -7.39
C VAL A 110 -13.76 6.36 -6.64
N ALA A 111 -13.67 7.56 -7.22
CA ALA A 111 -13.09 8.69 -6.50
C ALA A 111 -13.93 9.09 -5.27
N THR A 112 -15.24 8.87 -5.31
CA THR A 112 -16.11 9.11 -4.16
C THR A 112 -15.91 8.10 -3.05
N LEU A 113 -15.85 6.81 -3.37
CA LEU A 113 -15.53 5.76 -2.41
C LEU A 113 -14.17 6.01 -1.77
N LEU A 114 -13.13 6.29 -2.57
CA LEU A 114 -11.78 6.59 -2.08
C LEU A 114 -11.75 7.80 -1.14
N ARG A 115 -12.48 8.87 -1.47
CA ARG A 115 -12.55 10.08 -0.63
C ARG A 115 -13.24 9.83 0.71
N ASN A 116 -14.18 8.89 0.76
CA ASN A 116 -14.92 8.53 1.96
C ASN A 116 -14.26 7.40 2.76
N THR A 117 -13.18 6.82 2.24
CA THR A 117 -12.45 5.71 2.88
C THR A 117 -11.42 6.26 3.85
N ASP A 118 -11.41 5.73 5.06
CA ASP A 118 -10.43 6.07 6.09
C ASP A 118 -9.08 5.42 5.80
N ASP A 119 -8.02 5.84 6.51
CA ASP A 119 -6.77 5.08 6.47
C ASP A 119 -7.01 3.68 7.04
N MET A 120 -6.74 2.65 6.26
CA MET A 120 -7.08 1.27 6.61
C MET A 120 -5.93 0.59 7.37
N PRO A 121 -6.24 -0.22 8.40
CA PRO A 121 -5.24 -1.03 9.10
C PRO A 121 -4.50 -2.00 8.18
N ILE A 122 -3.17 -2.03 8.30
CA ILE A 122 -2.29 -2.98 7.62
C ILE A 122 -1.30 -3.61 8.58
N ARG A 123 -0.81 -4.78 8.17
CA ARG A 123 0.33 -5.49 8.76
C ARG A 123 1.45 -5.59 7.75
N ILE A 124 2.66 -5.26 8.18
CA ILE A 124 3.88 -5.53 7.42
C ILE A 124 4.63 -6.64 8.14
N GLU A 125 4.78 -7.79 7.51
CA GLU A 125 5.24 -9.03 8.13
C GLU A 125 6.58 -9.47 7.52
N MET A 126 7.56 -9.75 8.39
CA MET A 126 8.89 -10.23 7.98
C MET A 126 8.86 -11.74 7.71
N HIS A 127 9.25 -12.13 6.50
CA HIS A 127 9.53 -13.50 6.12
C HIS A 127 11.03 -13.70 5.98
N SER A 128 11.50 -14.88 6.39
CA SER A 128 12.89 -15.30 6.28
C SER A 128 12.94 -16.77 5.87
N ASN A 129 14.08 -17.19 5.33
CA ASN A 129 14.35 -18.58 4.97
C ASN A 129 14.47 -19.54 6.18
N TYR A 130 14.37 -19.02 7.41
CA TYR A 130 14.34 -19.81 8.64
C TYR A 130 12.92 -19.98 9.17
N ASP A 131 12.72 -21.04 9.96
CA ASP A 131 11.42 -21.30 10.57
C ASP A 131 11.04 -20.17 11.55
N CYS A 132 9.79 -19.74 11.48
CA CYS A 132 9.24 -18.70 12.33
C CYS A 132 8.66 -19.24 13.64
N ILE A 133 8.94 -20.50 14.00
CA ILE A 133 8.69 -21.04 15.34
C ILE A 133 9.62 -20.35 16.33
N ASN A 134 9.21 -19.20 16.85
CA ASN A 134 10.04 -18.32 17.68
C ASN A 134 9.37 -17.97 19.03
N SER A 135 8.29 -18.69 19.39
CA SER A 135 7.64 -18.47 20.68
C SER A 135 8.56 -18.90 21.82
N HIS A 136 8.53 -18.14 22.92
CA HIS A 136 9.32 -18.48 24.10
C HIS A 136 9.01 -19.87 24.65
N TYR A 137 7.74 -20.30 24.56
CA TYR A 137 7.31 -21.62 25.01
C TYR A 137 7.92 -22.78 24.21
N PHE A 138 8.21 -22.59 22.91
CA PHE A 138 8.66 -23.65 22.01
C PHE A 138 10.17 -23.63 21.72
N GLU A 139 10.82 -22.47 21.64
CA GLU A 139 12.25 -22.42 21.30
C GLU A 139 13.15 -22.95 22.43
N GLY A 140 12.78 -22.69 23.70
CA GLY A 140 13.60 -23.05 24.86
C GLY A 140 14.89 -22.22 24.99
N GLU A 141 15.64 -22.04 23.89
CA GLU A 141 16.90 -21.31 23.79
C GLU A 141 16.99 -20.54 22.46
N TYR A 142 17.37 -19.26 22.51
CA TYR A 142 17.50 -18.41 21.33
C TYR A 142 18.91 -18.43 20.75
N THR A 143 19.03 -18.63 19.44
CA THR A 143 20.30 -18.59 18.70
C THR A 143 20.32 -17.41 17.74
N TYR A 144 21.45 -16.70 17.62
CA TYR A 144 21.58 -15.59 16.65
C TYR A 144 21.95 -16.08 15.24
N THR A 145 22.80 -17.09 15.14
CA THR A 145 23.31 -17.54 13.83
C THR A 145 22.33 -18.47 13.15
N GLN A 146 22.03 -18.21 11.87
CA GLN A 146 21.19 -19.07 11.03
C GLN A 146 19.81 -19.35 11.63
N SER A 147 19.13 -18.29 12.08
CA SER A 147 17.82 -18.39 12.71
C SER A 147 16.93 -17.20 12.32
N TYR A 148 15.62 -17.39 12.40
CA TYR A 148 14.65 -16.31 12.23
C TYR A 148 14.84 -15.22 13.30
N PHE A 149 15.19 -15.62 14.52
CA PHE A 149 15.55 -14.71 15.59
C PHE A 149 16.74 -13.81 15.22
N GLY A 150 17.79 -14.37 14.63
CA GLY A 150 18.94 -13.62 14.13
C GLY A 150 18.55 -12.59 13.08
N ASP A 151 17.68 -12.98 12.14
CA ASP A 151 17.19 -12.09 11.10
C ASP A 151 16.33 -10.95 11.68
N MET A 152 15.54 -11.21 12.72
CA MET A 152 14.82 -10.17 13.46
C MET A 152 15.78 -9.18 14.12
N VAL A 153 16.81 -9.69 14.81
CA VAL A 153 17.86 -8.86 15.46
C VAL A 153 18.57 -7.99 14.42
N ASP A 154 18.87 -8.56 13.26
CA ASP A 154 19.52 -7.86 12.16
C ASP A 154 18.60 -6.79 11.54
N TRP A 155 17.33 -7.10 11.31
CA TRP A 155 16.38 -6.16 10.74
C TRP A 155 16.08 -5.00 11.69
N LEU A 156 15.84 -5.29 12.98
CA LEU A 156 15.66 -4.27 14.03
C LEU A 156 16.94 -3.46 14.31
N ASN A 157 18.02 -3.78 13.62
CA ASN A 157 19.35 -3.17 13.75
C ASN A 157 19.84 -3.17 15.20
N LEU A 158 19.58 -4.25 15.92
CA LEU A 158 20.04 -4.46 17.30
C LEU A 158 21.46 -5.02 17.30
N ASN A 159 22.25 -4.65 18.30
CA ASN A 159 23.55 -5.28 18.52
C ASN A 159 23.35 -6.66 19.17
N PRO A 160 23.76 -7.77 18.52
CA PRO A 160 23.54 -9.12 19.06
C PRO A 160 24.15 -9.31 20.46
N GLN A 161 25.32 -8.72 20.74
CA GLN A 161 25.94 -8.81 22.06
C GLN A 161 25.08 -8.16 23.17
N GLU A 162 24.47 -7.01 22.89
CA GLU A 162 23.59 -6.35 23.85
C GLU A 162 22.24 -7.09 23.99
N VAL A 163 21.76 -7.72 22.90
CA VAL A 163 20.60 -8.63 22.93
C VAL A 163 20.87 -9.81 23.86
N GLU A 164 22.01 -10.48 23.74
CA GLU A 164 22.37 -11.61 24.62
C GLU A 164 22.38 -11.18 26.08
N LYS A 165 22.98 -10.02 26.37
CA LYS A 165 23.06 -9.48 27.73
C LYS A 165 21.68 -9.22 28.33
N ILE A 166 20.80 -8.49 27.62
CA ILE A 166 19.45 -8.19 28.14
C ILE A 166 18.61 -9.46 28.24
N PHE A 167 18.81 -10.44 27.36
CA PHE A 167 18.12 -11.73 27.43
C PHE A 167 18.50 -12.49 28.70
N ARG A 168 19.79 -12.60 28.99
CA ARG A 168 20.28 -13.24 30.22
C ARG A 168 19.79 -12.53 31.48
N GLU A 169 19.74 -11.20 31.47
CA GLU A 169 19.17 -10.40 32.57
C GLU A 169 17.66 -10.64 32.78
N ASN A 170 16.93 -11.00 31.72
CA ASN A 170 15.50 -11.32 31.74
C ASN A 170 15.21 -12.83 31.77
N SER A 171 16.19 -13.66 32.14
CA SER A 171 16.06 -15.13 32.23
C SER A 171 15.70 -15.84 30.92
N LEU A 172 15.98 -15.21 29.77
CA LEU A 172 15.88 -15.84 28.45
C LEU A 172 17.20 -16.56 28.15
N GLN A 173 17.11 -17.82 27.75
CA GLN A 173 18.29 -18.63 27.43
C GLN A 173 18.78 -18.31 26.01
N CYS A 174 20.10 -18.21 25.86
CA CYS A 174 20.76 -17.95 24.59
C CYS A 174 21.88 -18.97 24.37
N GLU A 175 21.95 -19.50 23.15
CA GLU A 175 22.96 -20.46 22.70
C GLU A 175 23.76 -19.90 21.50
N GLY A 176 25.04 -20.24 21.44
CA GLY A 176 25.91 -19.89 20.32
C GLY A 176 26.58 -18.52 20.46
N GLU A 177 27.05 -17.98 19.33
CA GLU A 177 27.82 -16.74 19.28
C GLU A 177 26.92 -15.53 18.99
N PHE A 178 27.04 -14.51 19.84
CA PHE A 178 26.40 -13.21 19.68
C PHE A 178 27.49 -12.15 19.44
N PRO A 179 27.84 -11.88 18.17
CA PRO A 179 28.94 -10.99 17.86
C PRO A 179 28.62 -9.55 18.23
N ASN A 180 29.62 -8.81 18.68
CA ASN A 180 29.48 -7.37 18.90
C ASN A 180 29.50 -6.61 17.57
N ARG A 181 28.38 -5.97 17.23
CA ARG A 181 28.24 -5.07 16.08
C ARG A 181 28.13 -3.63 16.57
N ALA A 182 29.26 -3.07 17.01
CA ALA A 182 29.32 -1.76 17.65
C ALA A 182 28.82 -0.61 16.74
N GLU A 183 28.87 -0.77 15.42
CA GLU A 183 28.32 0.16 14.43
C GLU A 183 26.79 0.32 14.52
N ARG A 184 26.09 -0.63 15.13
CA ARG A 184 24.64 -0.59 15.36
C ARG A 184 24.24 0.19 16.61
N ASN A 185 25.16 0.41 17.54
CA ASN A 185 24.86 1.06 18.81
C ASN A 185 24.38 2.50 18.59
N GLY A 186 23.21 2.84 19.13
CA GLY A 186 22.53 4.12 18.90
C GLY A 186 21.73 4.18 17.59
N ASN A 187 21.82 3.13 16.76
CA ASN A 187 21.10 2.97 15.50
C ASN A 187 19.93 1.97 15.57
N GLU A 188 19.58 1.51 16.77
CA GLU A 188 18.50 0.54 16.99
C GLU A 188 17.14 1.08 16.54
N MET A 189 16.31 0.18 16.01
CA MET A 189 14.93 0.51 15.65
C MET A 189 13.99 0.48 16.86
N VAL A 190 14.27 -0.37 17.84
CA VAL A 190 13.45 -0.55 19.06
C VAL A 190 14.36 -0.65 20.28
N SER A 191 13.80 -0.50 21.48
CA SER A 191 14.61 -0.69 22.69
C SER A 191 14.88 -2.17 22.97
N TYR A 192 16.07 -2.47 23.48
CA TYR A 192 16.46 -3.82 23.89
C TYR A 192 15.50 -4.44 24.92
N LEU A 193 15.01 -3.62 25.85
CA LEU A 193 14.08 -4.08 26.88
C LEU A 193 12.71 -4.45 26.30
N GLN A 194 12.13 -3.61 25.44
CA GLN A 194 10.86 -3.94 24.78
C GLN A 194 10.99 -5.18 23.89
N PHE A 195 12.12 -5.35 23.21
CA PHE A 195 12.40 -6.55 22.42
C PHE A 195 12.41 -7.82 23.28
N ALA A 196 13.15 -7.82 24.39
CA ALA A 196 13.18 -8.96 25.32
C ALA A 196 11.80 -9.25 25.94
N GLN A 197 11.05 -8.21 26.29
CA GLN A 197 9.69 -8.34 26.82
C GLN A 197 8.75 -8.98 25.79
N GLU A 198 8.78 -8.56 24.54
CA GLU A 198 7.88 -9.13 23.53
C GLU A 198 8.20 -10.55 23.13
N ILE A 199 9.47 -10.89 23.12
CA ILE A 199 9.92 -12.26 22.95
C ILE A 199 9.36 -13.13 24.10
N SER A 200 9.46 -12.65 25.35
CA SER A 200 8.94 -13.34 26.53
C SER A 200 7.40 -13.47 26.53
N ASN A 201 6.70 -12.46 26.02
CA ASN A 201 5.23 -12.41 25.99
C ASN A 201 4.63 -13.18 24.82
N SER A 202 5.43 -13.71 23.90
CA SER A 202 4.92 -14.41 22.73
C SER A 202 4.38 -15.79 23.07
N VAL A 203 3.05 -15.95 22.96
CA VAL A 203 2.34 -17.19 23.36
C VAL A 203 2.00 -18.13 22.21
N SER A 204 2.08 -17.67 20.96
CA SER A 204 1.76 -18.48 19.79
C SER A 204 3.01 -19.15 19.22
N PRO A 205 2.96 -20.42 18.76
CA PRO A 205 4.15 -21.19 18.35
C PRO A 205 4.95 -20.53 17.23
N ALA A 206 4.29 -20.13 16.15
CA ALA A 206 4.92 -19.60 14.94
C ALA A 206 4.53 -18.15 14.74
N ASN A 207 5.44 -17.21 14.96
CA ASN A 207 5.16 -15.78 14.84
C ASN A 207 6.08 -15.10 13.85
N LEU A 208 5.49 -14.17 13.11
CA LEU A 208 6.23 -13.24 12.29
C LEU A 208 6.48 -11.96 13.09
N LEU A 209 7.62 -11.33 12.85
CA LEU A 209 7.81 -9.94 13.21
C LEU A 209 6.85 -9.10 12.36
N THR A 210 5.90 -8.47 13.03
CA THR A 210 4.80 -7.75 12.41
C THR A 210 4.84 -6.29 12.85
N ILE A 211 4.82 -5.39 11.87
CA ILE A 211 4.71 -3.96 12.09
C ILE A 211 3.27 -3.55 11.83
N MET A 212 2.70 -2.76 12.75
CA MET A 212 1.36 -2.21 12.62
C MET A 212 1.44 -0.80 12.06
N ALA A 213 0.62 -0.56 11.05
CA ALA A 213 0.46 0.76 10.46
C ALA A 213 -0.94 0.88 9.86
N THR A 214 -1.28 2.08 9.39
CA THR A 214 -2.40 2.25 8.48
C THR A 214 -1.89 2.58 7.07
N ILE A 215 -2.77 2.52 6.08
CA ILE A 215 -2.46 2.88 4.70
C ILE A 215 -3.56 3.77 4.14
N ASN A 216 -3.17 4.82 3.42
CA ASN A 216 -4.12 5.65 2.71
C ASN A 216 -4.48 4.98 1.37
N VAL A 217 -5.74 4.56 1.23
CA VAL A 217 -6.20 3.81 0.05
C VAL A 217 -6.20 4.68 -1.21
N ALA A 218 -6.46 5.99 -1.09
CA ALA A 218 -6.42 6.91 -2.22
C ALA A 218 -4.98 7.09 -2.76
N GLU A 219 -3.98 7.15 -1.87
CA GLU A 219 -2.57 7.15 -2.29
C GLU A 219 -2.16 5.81 -2.91
N LEU A 220 -2.60 4.69 -2.34
CA LEU A 220 -2.37 3.35 -2.92
C LEU A 220 -2.97 3.23 -4.33
N PHE A 221 -4.17 3.77 -4.55
CA PHE A 221 -4.82 3.80 -5.85
C PHE A 221 -4.00 4.63 -6.87
N LYS A 222 -3.46 5.78 -6.46
CA LYS A 222 -2.60 6.61 -7.33
C LYS A 222 -1.32 5.90 -7.78
N THR A 223 -0.82 4.93 -7.02
CA THR A 223 0.33 4.11 -7.44
C THR A 223 -0.06 2.94 -8.34
N GLU A 224 -1.35 2.82 -8.71
CA GLU A 224 -1.92 1.65 -9.38
C GLU A 224 -1.67 0.37 -8.58
N PHE A 225 -1.76 0.47 -7.25
CA PHE A 225 -1.49 -0.63 -6.32
C PHE A 225 -0.08 -1.23 -6.43
N THR A 226 0.84 -0.53 -7.10
CA THR A 226 2.24 -0.91 -7.16
C THR A 226 2.99 -0.26 -6.00
N ILE A 227 3.61 -1.10 -5.16
CA ILE A 227 4.39 -0.67 -4.01
C ILE A 227 5.81 -1.22 -4.13
N GLY A 228 6.78 -0.33 -4.26
CA GLY A 228 8.20 -0.65 -4.26
C GLY A 228 8.81 -0.63 -2.87
N GLN A 229 8.55 0.46 -2.17
CA GLN A 229 9.09 0.74 -0.85
C GLN A 229 8.01 1.43 0.00
N VAL A 230 8.04 1.16 1.30
CA VAL A 230 7.22 1.86 2.29
C VAL A 230 8.11 2.58 3.29
N THR A 231 7.69 3.75 3.73
CA THR A 231 8.28 4.46 4.87
C THR A 231 7.30 4.45 6.02
N ILE A 232 7.68 3.78 7.10
CA ILE A 232 6.90 3.65 8.33
C ILE A 232 7.35 4.75 9.30
N PRO A 233 6.44 5.63 9.76
CA PRO A 233 6.82 6.73 10.65
C PRO A 233 7.31 6.26 12.02
N LYS A 234 8.23 7.04 12.59
CA LYS A 234 8.60 6.95 14.01
C LYS A 234 7.35 6.99 14.91
N GLY A 235 7.37 6.12 15.93
CA GLY A 235 6.31 5.98 16.91
C GLY A 235 5.25 4.94 16.55
N ASN A 236 5.26 4.40 15.32
CA ASN A 236 4.53 3.16 15.01
C ASN A 236 5.11 2.00 15.81
N ARG A 237 4.33 0.93 15.97
CA ARG A 237 4.68 -0.21 16.82
C ARG A 237 4.83 -1.49 16.01
N CYS A 238 5.67 -2.38 16.51
CA CYS A 238 5.80 -3.74 16.01
C CYS A 238 5.78 -4.75 17.18
N GLY A 239 5.72 -6.02 16.83
CA GLY A 239 5.67 -7.14 17.75
C GLY A 239 5.69 -8.46 17.01
N LEU A 240 5.43 -9.54 17.73
CA LEU A 240 5.25 -10.87 17.17
C LEU A 240 3.77 -11.16 17.01
N PHE A 241 3.36 -11.59 15.82
CA PHE A 241 2.00 -12.02 15.56
C PHE A 241 1.99 -13.26 14.65
N SER A 242 1.02 -14.14 14.89
CA SER A 242 0.78 -15.33 14.12
C SER A 242 -0.55 -15.22 13.39
N PRO A 243 -0.54 -14.84 12.09
CA PRO A 243 -1.74 -14.86 11.29
C PRO A 243 -2.39 -16.23 11.21
N SER A 244 -1.61 -17.32 11.25
CA SER A 244 -2.13 -18.69 11.09
C SER A 244 -2.75 -19.27 12.38
N TYR A 245 -2.26 -18.89 13.55
CA TYR A 245 -2.73 -19.43 14.84
C TYR A 245 -3.58 -18.45 15.65
N GLY A 246 -3.58 -17.16 15.29
CA GLY A 246 -4.40 -16.15 15.97
C GLY A 246 -3.89 -15.82 17.37
N GLY A 247 -2.68 -15.28 17.46
CA GLY A 247 -2.05 -14.89 18.72
C GLY A 247 -0.61 -14.45 18.51
N GLY A 248 0.08 -14.05 19.58
CA GLY A 248 1.44 -13.53 19.50
C GLY A 248 1.85 -12.82 20.79
N SER A 249 2.57 -11.72 20.64
CA SER A 249 3.00 -10.82 21.71
C SER A 249 2.07 -9.59 21.86
N VAL A 250 2.39 -8.65 22.75
CA VAL A 250 1.50 -7.52 23.10
C VAL A 250 1.51 -6.38 22.05
N MET A 251 2.48 -6.37 21.13
CA MET A 251 2.69 -5.38 20.06
C MET A 251 3.08 -3.97 20.55
N GLU A 252 4.01 -3.89 21.50
CA GLU A 252 4.43 -2.66 22.18
C GLU A 252 5.85 -2.18 21.84
N MET A 253 6.58 -2.85 20.94
CA MET A 253 7.88 -2.33 20.50
C MET A 253 7.69 -1.07 19.66
N GLU A 254 8.05 0.08 20.21
CA GLU A 254 7.93 1.37 19.51
C GLU A 254 9.15 1.64 18.63
N LEU A 255 8.90 1.93 17.35
CA LEU A 255 9.91 2.32 16.38
C LEU A 255 10.50 3.69 16.75
N GLN A 256 11.80 3.72 17.06
CA GLN A 256 12.53 4.90 17.54
C GLN A 256 12.90 5.89 16.42
N ARG A 257 12.71 5.50 15.17
CA ARG A 257 13.04 6.25 13.95
C ARG A 257 12.10 5.85 12.82
N ASP A 258 12.07 6.65 11.76
CA ASP A 258 11.39 6.27 10.53
C ASP A 258 12.10 5.05 9.91
N VAL A 259 11.32 4.08 9.44
CA VAL A 259 11.83 2.84 8.87
C VAL A 259 11.47 2.78 7.38
N LYS A 260 12.49 2.72 6.52
CA LYS A 260 12.31 2.51 5.09
C LYS A 260 12.46 1.03 4.77
N LEU A 261 11.49 0.48 4.07
CA LEU A 261 11.38 -0.95 3.87
C LEU A 261 11.00 -1.28 2.44
N SER A 262 11.80 -2.12 1.78
CA SER A 262 11.49 -2.66 0.47
C SER A 262 10.63 -3.91 0.62
N LEU A 263 9.55 -4.00 -0.14
CA LEU A 263 8.70 -5.20 -0.15
C LEU A 263 9.25 -6.31 -1.06
N LYS A 264 10.19 -5.98 -1.96
CA LYS A 264 10.89 -6.98 -2.77
C LYS A 264 11.95 -7.66 -1.91
N GLY A 265 11.88 -8.99 -1.84
CA GLY A 265 12.84 -9.80 -1.11
C GLY A 265 14.26 -9.75 -1.67
N THR A 266 15.24 -10.02 -0.80
CA THR A 266 16.62 -10.31 -1.22
C THR A 266 16.77 -11.72 -1.76
N THR A 267 15.87 -12.62 -1.33
CA THR A 267 15.71 -13.97 -1.86
C THR A 267 14.21 -14.25 -2.06
N ASN A 268 13.87 -15.45 -2.51
CA ASN A 268 12.47 -15.88 -2.60
C ASN A 268 11.82 -16.10 -1.22
N TYR A 269 12.60 -16.07 -0.14
CA TYR A 269 12.15 -16.39 1.22
C TYR A 269 12.33 -15.22 2.19
N ASP A 270 13.34 -14.37 1.96
CA ASP A 270 13.64 -13.20 2.79
C ASP A 270 13.00 -11.97 2.18
N TYR A 271 11.81 -11.61 2.67
CA TYR A 271 11.02 -10.49 2.16
C TYR A 271 10.05 -9.96 3.21
N PHE A 272 9.42 -8.83 2.91
CA PHE A 272 8.31 -8.31 3.70
C PHE A 272 7.03 -8.36 2.90
N SER A 273 5.97 -8.90 3.50
CA SER A 273 4.63 -8.81 2.93
C SER A 273 3.87 -7.65 3.57
N LEU A 274 3.15 -6.88 2.77
CA LEU A 274 2.15 -5.93 3.23
C LEU A 274 0.76 -6.55 3.03
N GLN A 275 -0.04 -6.60 4.09
CA GLN A 275 -1.39 -7.16 4.08
C GLN A 275 -2.34 -6.19 4.78
N PHE A 276 -3.59 -6.08 4.32
CA PHE A 276 -4.64 -5.46 5.13
C PHE A 276 -4.93 -6.34 6.35
N ASP A 277 -5.21 -5.72 7.50
CA ASP A 277 -5.58 -6.49 8.70
C ASP A 277 -7.04 -6.94 8.62
N ALA A 278 -7.26 -8.11 8.03
CA ALA A 278 -8.57 -8.72 7.86
C ALA A 278 -8.52 -10.24 8.05
N ASN A 279 -9.62 -10.82 8.52
CA ASN A 279 -9.75 -12.29 8.58
C ASN A 279 -9.83 -12.83 7.15
N THR A 280 -9.15 -13.94 6.93
CA THR A 280 -9.22 -14.71 5.69
C THR A 280 -9.63 -16.14 6.02
N GLU A 281 -9.85 -16.97 4.99
CA GLU A 281 -10.15 -18.40 5.20
C GLU A 281 -9.09 -19.13 6.04
N ARG A 282 -7.83 -18.66 6.01
CA ARG A 282 -6.68 -19.33 6.63
C ARG A 282 -5.89 -18.45 7.59
N GLY A 283 -6.39 -17.27 7.92
CA GLY A 283 -5.64 -16.29 8.70
C GLY A 283 -6.53 -15.37 9.52
N TYR A 284 -6.01 -14.98 10.67
CA TYR A 284 -6.69 -14.12 11.62
C TYR A 284 -6.24 -12.66 11.47
N ALA A 285 -7.18 -11.73 11.64
CA ALA A 285 -6.92 -10.31 11.83
C ALA A 285 -6.39 -10.06 13.24
N LEU A 286 -5.38 -9.19 13.36
CA LEU A 286 -4.84 -8.75 14.63
C LEU A 286 -5.91 -7.98 15.42
N LYS A 287 -6.71 -7.16 14.70
CA LYS A 287 -7.82 -6.39 15.25
C LYS A 287 -8.81 -7.28 15.99
N ASP A 288 -9.18 -8.40 15.39
CA ASP A 288 -10.18 -9.32 15.96
C ASP A 288 -9.59 -10.20 17.06
N VAL A 289 -8.36 -10.68 16.89
CA VAL A 289 -7.67 -11.50 17.90
C VAL A 289 -7.48 -10.74 19.20
N TYR A 290 -7.06 -9.48 19.13
CA TYR A 290 -6.82 -8.66 20.32
C TYR A 290 -8.02 -7.78 20.72
N GLY A 291 -9.08 -7.75 19.93
CA GLY A 291 -10.26 -6.90 20.19
C GLY A 291 -9.94 -5.41 20.22
N VAL A 292 -9.04 -4.95 19.34
CA VAL A 292 -8.55 -3.57 19.28
C VAL A 292 -9.29 -2.74 18.21
N VAL A 293 -9.05 -1.43 18.19
CA VAL A 293 -9.62 -0.48 17.22
C VAL A 293 -8.55 0.07 16.29
N ASP A 294 -8.93 0.73 15.19
CA ASP A 294 -7.98 1.13 14.13
C ASP A 294 -6.86 2.06 14.60
N SER A 295 -7.11 2.87 15.64
CA SER A 295 -6.07 3.73 16.24
C SER A 295 -4.93 2.95 16.89
N PHE A 296 -5.11 1.66 17.17
CA PHE A 296 -4.05 0.76 17.67
C PHE A 296 -2.94 0.54 16.64
N PHE A 297 -3.27 0.64 15.34
CA PHE A 297 -2.32 0.40 14.26
C PHE A 297 -1.35 1.56 14.04
N GLY A 298 -1.54 2.70 14.70
CA GLY A 298 -0.61 3.82 14.62
C GLY A 298 -0.85 4.70 13.39
N LYS A 299 0.22 5.21 12.79
CA LYS A 299 0.14 6.21 11.70
C LYS A 299 0.21 5.55 10.33
N ALA A 300 -0.25 6.29 9.32
CA ALA A 300 -0.19 5.87 7.94
C ALA A 300 1.25 5.75 7.42
N VAL A 301 1.52 4.68 6.66
CA VAL A 301 2.77 4.55 5.91
C VAL A 301 2.77 5.48 4.70
N THR A 302 3.95 5.94 4.31
CA THR A 302 4.15 6.54 2.98
C THR A 302 4.52 5.45 1.99
N ILE A 303 3.84 5.39 0.86
CA ILE A 303 4.04 4.41 -0.20
C ILE A 303 4.88 5.04 -1.30
N HIS A 304 5.84 4.28 -1.83
CA HIS A 304 6.66 4.69 -2.96
C HIS A 304 6.55 3.64 -4.07
N LYS A 305 6.26 4.08 -5.30
CA LYS A 305 6.13 3.17 -6.45
C LYS A 305 7.47 2.53 -6.80
N GLU A 306 8.58 3.27 -6.69
CA GLU A 306 9.94 2.79 -6.94
C GLU A 306 10.76 2.54 -5.66
N ASP A 307 11.60 1.48 -5.68
CA ASP A 307 12.65 1.23 -4.69
C ASP A 307 13.98 1.79 -5.21
N LEU A 308 14.20 3.09 -4.98
CA LEU A 308 15.37 3.81 -5.50
C LEU A 308 16.63 3.56 -4.67
N MET A 309 17.68 3.12 -5.36
CA MET A 309 19.03 2.95 -4.83
C MET A 309 19.97 4.02 -5.41
N PHE A 310 20.68 4.70 -4.52
CA PHE A 310 21.65 5.74 -4.87
C PHE A 310 23.06 5.18 -4.70
N CYS A 311 23.78 4.99 -5.80
CA CYS A 311 25.10 4.38 -5.83
C CYS A 311 26.18 5.38 -6.23
N HIS A 312 27.30 5.32 -5.52
CA HIS A 312 28.50 6.06 -5.90
C HIS A 312 29.12 5.52 -7.20
N LEU A 313 29.34 6.39 -8.18
CA LEU A 313 30.12 6.09 -9.37
C LEU A 313 30.96 7.33 -9.66
N GLY A 314 32.29 7.22 -9.79
CA GLY A 314 33.25 8.32 -9.60
C GLY A 314 33.05 9.67 -10.33
N ASN A 315 32.06 9.80 -11.20
CA ASN A 315 31.58 11.05 -11.79
C ASN A 315 30.25 11.59 -11.19
N GLY A 316 29.76 11.03 -10.07
CA GLY A 316 28.54 11.44 -9.38
C GLY A 316 27.81 10.29 -8.66
N VAL A 317 26.49 10.30 -8.74
CA VAL A 317 25.58 9.31 -8.15
C VAL A 317 24.72 8.71 -9.23
N THR A 318 24.78 7.40 -9.39
CA THR A 318 23.85 6.66 -10.25
C THR A 318 22.63 6.25 -9.43
N VAL A 319 21.45 6.47 -9.99
CA VAL A 319 20.19 6.06 -9.37
C VAL A 319 19.62 4.88 -10.14
N CYS A 320 19.36 3.79 -9.43
CA CYS A 320 18.74 2.59 -9.98
C CYS A 320 17.41 2.31 -9.27
N ASP A 321 16.46 1.71 -9.99
CA ASP A 321 15.23 1.16 -9.41
C ASP A 321 15.41 -0.35 -9.22
N ARG A 322 15.40 -0.80 -7.96
CA ARG A 322 15.66 -2.21 -7.60
C ARG A 322 14.53 -3.15 -7.97
N LEU A 323 13.35 -2.63 -8.32
CA LEU A 323 12.21 -3.44 -8.75
C LEU A 323 12.34 -3.90 -10.20
N ARG A 324 13.03 -3.13 -11.03
CA ARG A 324 13.18 -3.37 -12.47
C ARG A 324 14.62 -3.77 -12.79
N GLU A 325 14.76 -4.69 -13.73
CA GLU A 325 16.07 -5.16 -14.18
C GLU A 325 16.22 -4.92 -15.68
N GLN A 326 17.44 -4.59 -16.09
CA GLN A 326 17.82 -4.45 -17.49
C GLN A 326 19.22 -5.06 -17.65
N ASN A 327 19.37 -6.01 -18.57
CA ASN A 327 20.65 -6.70 -18.82
C ASN A 327 21.25 -7.38 -17.57
N ASN A 328 20.40 -7.97 -16.71
CA ASN A 328 20.80 -8.61 -15.43
C ASN A 328 21.42 -7.64 -14.40
N ASP A 329 21.16 -6.35 -14.51
CA ASP A 329 21.50 -5.34 -13.50
C ASP A 329 20.23 -4.54 -13.14
N TYR A 330 20.24 -3.88 -11.98
CA TYR A 330 19.14 -2.99 -11.60
C TYR A 330 19.00 -1.87 -12.63
N MET A 331 17.76 -1.58 -13.01
CA MET A 331 17.48 -0.61 -14.06
C MET A 331 17.96 0.78 -13.64
N LYS A 332 18.94 1.31 -14.35
CA LYS A 332 19.40 2.68 -14.18
C LYS A 332 18.30 3.65 -14.59
N VAL A 333 17.76 4.43 -13.65
CA VAL A 333 16.70 5.40 -13.92
C VAL A 333 17.22 6.82 -14.10
N ALA A 334 18.29 7.18 -13.37
CA ALA A 334 18.89 8.50 -13.46
C ALA A 334 20.38 8.49 -13.11
N HIS A 335 21.03 9.62 -13.35
CA HIS A 335 22.37 9.93 -12.86
C HIS A 335 22.40 11.39 -12.42
N ILE A 336 23.01 11.63 -11.27
CA ILE A 336 23.24 12.93 -10.67
C ILE A 336 24.74 13.19 -10.77
N SER A 337 25.15 14.14 -11.59
CA SER A 337 26.56 14.51 -11.74
C SER A 337 27.12 15.18 -10.48
N THR A 338 28.44 15.33 -10.40
CA THR A 338 29.11 16.00 -9.27
C THR A 338 28.60 17.42 -9.01
N ASP A 339 28.14 18.14 -10.04
CA ASP A 339 27.49 19.46 -9.95
C ASP A 339 25.98 19.41 -9.70
N ARG A 340 25.47 18.25 -9.25
CA ARG A 340 24.07 18.02 -8.86
C ARG A 340 23.06 18.14 -10.00
N GLN A 341 23.50 18.06 -11.26
CA GLN A 341 22.57 18.02 -12.40
C GLN A 341 22.03 16.61 -12.60
N VAL A 342 20.71 16.49 -12.77
CA VAL A 342 20.03 15.21 -12.93
C VAL A 342 19.81 14.91 -14.40
N THR A 343 20.19 13.71 -14.83
CA THR A 343 19.90 13.16 -16.16
C THR A 343 19.07 11.89 -15.99
N TYR A 344 17.91 11.83 -16.64
CA TYR A 344 17.01 10.66 -16.61
C TYR A 344 17.24 9.77 -17.83
N TYR A 345 17.22 8.45 -17.63
CA TYR A 345 17.43 7.45 -18.69
C TYR A 345 16.22 6.58 -18.94
N ASN A 346 15.39 6.33 -17.92
CA ASN A 346 14.20 5.49 -18.01
C ASN A 346 13.02 6.18 -17.33
N THR A 347 11.81 5.73 -17.67
CA THR A 347 10.56 6.24 -17.07
C THR A 347 10.54 5.99 -15.57
N ILE A 348 10.06 6.99 -14.83
CA ILE A 348 9.91 7.00 -13.38
C ILE A 348 8.65 7.81 -13.04
N SER A 349 8.00 7.48 -11.93
CA SER A 349 6.90 8.25 -11.37
C SER A 349 7.32 9.69 -11.02
N ASP A 350 6.35 10.60 -10.94
CA ASP A 350 6.59 11.98 -10.50
C ASP A 350 7.11 12.03 -9.05
N GLU A 351 6.69 11.10 -8.21
CA GLU A 351 7.17 10.91 -6.84
C GLU A 351 8.66 10.49 -6.82
N GLY A 352 9.02 9.49 -7.62
CA GLY A 352 10.40 9.05 -7.77
C GLY A 352 11.30 10.14 -8.36
N ARG A 353 10.79 10.93 -9.32
CA ARG A 353 11.46 12.12 -9.83
C ARG A 353 11.74 13.13 -8.72
N ALA A 354 10.73 13.46 -7.92
CA ALA A 354 10.87 14.40 -6.81
C ALA A 354 11.89 13.92 -5.76
N ARG A 355 11.93 12.63 -5.45
CA ARG A 355 12.95 12.03 -4.56
C ARG A 355 14.37 12.19 -5.10
N ILE A 356 14.57 11.95 -6.39
CA ILE A 356 15.88 12.09 -7.04
C ILE A 356 16.33 13.55 -7.03
N GLU A 357 15.42 14.48 -7.35
CA GLU A 357 15.71 15.92 -7.35
C GLU A 357 15.97 16.44 -5.93
N HIS A 358 15.23 15.96 -4.94
CA HIS A 358 15.48 16.28 -3.53
C HIS A 358 16.88 15.85 -3.11
N PHE A 359 17.25 14.59 -3.41
CA PHE A 359 18.58 14.07 -3.09
C PHE A 359 19.67 14.90 -3.79
N ALA A 360 19.50 15.18 -5.08
CA ALA A 360 20.42 16.01 -5.83
C ALA A 360 20.60 17.40 -5.20
N LYS A 361 19.53 17.99 -4.65
CA LYS A 361 19.56 19.35 -4.12
C LYS A 361 20.04 19.46 -2.68
N TYR A 362 19.66 18.52 -1.82
CA TYR A 362 19.80 18.67 -0.36
C TYR A 362 20.67 17.61 0.30
N ASP A 363 20.84 16.45 -0.32
CA ASP A 363 21.55 15.34 0.30
C ASP A 363 23.03 15.30 -0.07
N ASN A 364 23.79 14.65 0.80
CA ASN A 364 25.18 14.28 0.56
C ASN A 364 25.34 12.80 0.88
N MET A 365 25.99 12.05 -0.01
CA MET A 365 26.47 10.72 0.32
C MET A 365 27.73 10.81 1.20
N SER A 366 27.84 9.91 2.16
CA SER A 366 29.04 9.75 2.98
C SER A 366 30.27 9.57 2.08
N GLN A 367 31.35 10.28 2.40
CA GLN A 367 32.59 10.27 1.63
C GLN A 367 33.13 8.82 1.55
N SER A 368 33.40 8.33 0.34
CA SER A 368 33.98 7.00 0.15
C SER A 368 35.35 6.94 0.83
N PHE A 369 35.65 5.88 1.59
CA PHE A 369 36.97 5.62 2.18
C PHE A 369 38.11 5.62 1.13
N THR A 370 37.78 5.38 -0.13
CA THR A 370 38.74 5.28 -1.23
C THR A 370 39.06 6.59 -1.93
N GLN A 371 38.39 7.72 -1.61
CA GLN A 371 38.65 9.00 -2.27
C GLN A 371 38.61 10.20 -1.31
N PRO A 372 39.55 11.17 -1.45
CA PRO A 372 39.64 12.32 -0.54
C PRO A 372 38.68 13.46 -0.88
N PHE A 373 37.83 13.31 -1.90
CA PHE A 373 36.89 14.34 -2.37
C PHE A 373 35.44 13.89 -2.19
N PRO A 374 34.49 14.82 -1.93
CA PRO A 374 33.08 14.48 -1.80
C PRO A 374 32.49 14.08 -3.16
N VAL A 375 31.53 13.16 -3.12
CA VAL A 375 30.84 12.63 -4.31
C VAL A 375 30.11 13.73 -5.10
N LEU A 376 29.42 14.59 -4.35
CA LEU A 376 28.71 15.74 -4.87
C LEU A 376 29.42 16.99 -4.37
N ASN A 377 29.41 18.02 -5.19
CA ASN A 377 29.86 19.32 -4.74
C ASN A 377 29.01 19.77 -3.54
N PRO A 378 29.64 20.33 -2.48
CA PRO A 378 28.90 20.84 -1.33
C PRO A 378 27.83 21.84 -1.77
N ILE A 379 26.70 21.83 -1.06
CA ILE A 379 25.67 22.85 -1.23
C ILE A 379 26.31 24.18 -0.82
N LYS A 380 26.28 25.16 -1.73
CA LYS A 380 26.84 26.49 -1.48
C LYS A 380 26.05 27.27 -0.45
#